data_AF-A0A8A3BG62-F1
#
_entry.id   AF-A0A8A3BG62-F1
#
_cell.length_a   1.000
_cell.length_b   1.000
_cell.length_c   1.000
_cell.angle_alpha   90.00
_cell.angle_beta   90.00
_cell.angle_gamma   90.00
#
_symmetry.space_group_name_H-M   'P 1'
#
loop_
_entity.id
_entity.type
_entity.pdbx_description
1 polymer ?
#
loop_
_entity_poly.entity_id
_entity_poly.type
_entity_poly.pdbx_seq_one_letter_code
_entity_poly.pdbx_strand_id
1 'polypeptide(L)'
;PNDSSDKVLNTQSELAVNSNTQLGLTLGYMFTDNISFEVLAATPFSHKISTSGGELGSLGDIGETKHLPPTFMVQYYFGEANSTFRPYVGAGLNYTTFFDESFNSTGTNNALSDLKLDDSWGLAANVGFDYMLNDSWFLNASVWYA
;
A
#
# COMPACT_ATOMS: atom_id res chain seq x y z
N PRO A 1 2.01 -5.48 1.20
CA PRO A 1 1.11 -6.07 0.18
C PRO A 1 1.66 -7.43 -0.29
N ASN A 2 1.02 -8.50 0.17
CA ASN A 2 1.24 -9.83 -0.38
C ASN A 2 0.08 -10.09 -1.34
N ASP A 3 0.19 -9.55 -2.56
CA ASP A 3 -0.76 -9.85 -3.63
C ASP A 3 -0.44 -11.24 -4.18
N SER A 4 -1.15 -12.25 -3.67
CA SER A 4 -1.19 -13.56 -4.28
C SER A 4 -2.33 -13.58 -5.29
N SER A 5 -1.99 -13.51 -6.58
CA SER A 5 -2.95 -13.77 -7.66
C SER A 5 -2.98 -15.27 -7.97
N ASP A 6 -4.18 -15.83 -8.08
CA ASP A 6 -4.41 -17.22 -8.44
C ASP A 6 -3.80 -17.58 -9.81
N LYS A 7 -3.33 -18.83 -9.91
CA LYS A 7 -2.64 -19.40 -11.06
C LYS A 7 -3.51 -19.37 -12.32
N VAL A 8 -3.01 -18.70 -13.36
CA VAL A 8 -3.57 -18.80 -14.71
C VAL A 8 -2.59 -19.57 -15.60
N LEU A 9 -3.09 -20.62 -16.26
CA LEU A 9 -2.49 -21.26 -17.45
C LEU A 9 -1.15 -22.02 -17.30
N ASN A 10 -1.11 -23.06 -16.44
CA ASN A 10 -0.15 -24.19 -16.54
C ASN A 10 1.33 -23.83 -16.86
N THR A 11 1.81 -22.71 -16.33
CA THR A 11 3.21 -22.27 -16.41
C THR A 11 3.70 -22.01 -14.99
N GLN A 12 4.88 -22.55 -14.68
CA GLN A 12 5.53 -22.48 -13.37
C GLN A 12 6.19 -21.11 -13.14
N SER A 13 5.46 -20.01 -13.36
CA SER A 13 5.97 -18.66 -13.12
C SER A 13 5.02 -17.89 -12.21
N GLU A 14 5.38 -17.87 -10.92
CA GLU A 14 4.87 -16.86 -9.98
C GLU A 14 5.44 -15.50 -10.41
N LEU A 15 4.56 -14.53 -10.65
CA LEU A 15 4.95 -13.15 -10.86
C LEU A 15 5.47 -12.61 -9.52
N ALA A 16 6.79 -12.62 -9.35
CA ALA A 16 7.46 -12.06 -8.20
C ALA A 16 7.31 -10.53 -8.21
N VAL A 17 6.44 -10.00 -7.35
CA VAL A 17 6.37 -8.56 -7.09
C VAL A 17 7.59 -8.19 -6.24
N ASN A 18 8.49 -7.40 -6.82
CA ASN A 18 9.71 -6.92 -6.17
C ASN A 18 9.36 -6.14 -4.89
N SER A 19 9.95 -6.50 -3.75
CA SER A 19 9.76 -5.78 -2.48
C SER A 19 10.43 -4.40 -2.55
N ASN A 20 9.64 -3.32 -2.55
CA ASN A 20 10.16 -1.95 -2.56
C ASN A 20 10.06 -1.33 -1.15
N THR A 21 11.20 -1.05 -0.51
CA THR A 21 11.24 -0.35 0.78
C THR A 21 11.11 1.14 0.54
N GLN A 22 10.04 1.74 1.06
CA GLN A 22 9.78 3.18 0.96
C GLN A 22 9.64 3.82 2.33
N LEU A 23 9.80 5.15 2.37
CA LEU A 23 9.52 5.94 3.55
C LEU A 23 8.01 6.20 3.62
N GLY A 24 7.34 5.56 4.57
CA GLY A 24 5.95 5.86 4.93
C GLY A 24 5.88 6.79 6.12
N LEU A 25 4.88 7.69 6.14
CA LEU A 25 4.56 8.48 7.31
C LEU A 25 3.19 8.03 7.82
N THR A 26 3.11 7.75 9.12
CA THR A 26 1.85 7.42 9.77
C THR A 26 1.47 8.53 10.75
N LEU A 27 0.21 8.92 10.73
CA LEU A 27 -0.36 9.89 11.65
C LEU A 27 -1.40 9.18 12.51
N GLY A 28 -1.08 8.99 13.79
CA GLY A 28 -1.94 8.34 14.77
C GLY A 28 -2.54 9.34 15.76
N TYR A 29 -3.81 9.12 16.12
CA TYR A 29 -4.49 9.81 17.20
C TYR A 29 -5.15 8.80 18.14
N MET A 30 -4.83 8.87 19.44
CA MET A 30 -5.48 8.04 20.46
C MET A 30 -6.79 8.70 20.89
N PHE A 31 -7.91 8.04 20.60
CA PHE A 31 -9.22 8.46 21.10
C PHE A 31 -9.42 8.10 22.58
N THR A 32 -8.83 6.99 23.01
CA THR A 32 -8.82 6.52 24.40
C THR A 32 -7.47 5.88 24.70
N ASP A 33 -7.22 5.51 25.96
CA ASP A 33 -5.99 4.83 26.37
C ASP A 33 -5.71 3.53 25.60
N ASN A 34 -6.74 2.89 25.04
CA ASN A 34 -6.62 1.62 24.32
C ASN A 34 -7.07 1.67 22.86
N ILE A 35 -7.66 2.77 22.37
CA ILE A 35 -8.16 2.86 20.99
C ILE A 35 -7.48 4.02 20.30
N SER A 36 -6.81 3.73 19.19
CA SER A 36 -6.25 4.73 18.30
C SER A 36 -6.84 4.65 16.90
N PHE A 37 -6.73 5.76 16.18
CA PHE A 37 -6.97 5.83 14.76
C PHE A 37 -5.70 6.28 14.08
N GLU A 38 -5.31 5.60 13.02
CA GLU A 38 -4.09 5.84 12.30
C GLU A 38 -4.38 6.00 10.81
N VAL A 39 -3.72 7.00 10.22
CA VAL A 39 -3.72 7.22 8.79
C VAL A 39 -2.30 7.03 8.29
N LEU A 40 -2.11 6.02 7.45
CA LEU A 40 -0.88 5.85 6.71
C LEU A 40 -0.96 6.70 5.46
N ALA A 41 -0.09 7.70 5.38
CA ALA A 41 0.10 8.57 4.24
C ALA A 41 1.51 8.38 3.68
N ALA A 42 1.60 8.06 2.41
CA ALA A 42 2.87 7.96 1.70
C ALA A 42 2.96 9.07 0.66
N THR A 43 4.17 9.36 0.18
CA THR A 43 4.33 10.20 -1.01
C THR A 43 3.79 9.47 -2.24
N PRO A 44 3.31 10.19 -3.28
CA PRO A 44 2.83 9.57 -4.50
C PRO A 44 3.84 8.57 -5.06
N PHE A 45 3.43 7.31 -5.23
CA PHE A 45 4.25 6.28 -5.84
C PHE A 45 4.13 6.42 -7.35
N SER A 46 5.26 6.52 -8.06
CA SER A 46 5.28 6.42 -9.52
C SER A 46 5.50 4.97 -9.93
N HIS A 47 4.61 4.47 -10.78
CA HIS A 47 4.69 3.13 -11.37
C HIS A 47 4.67 3.23 -12.89
N LYS A 48 5.58 2.47 -13.52
CA LYS A 48 5.60 2.30 -14.96
C LYS A 48 4.67 1.18 -15.36
N ILE A 49 3.85 1.41 -16.38
CA ILE A 49 2.96 0.42 -16.95
C ILE A 49 3.69 -0.21 -18.14
N SER A 50 4.02 -1.49 -17.99
CA SER A 50 4.59 -2.32 -19.06
C SER A 50 3.57 -3.37 -19.49
N THR A 51 3.48 -3.62 -20.79
CA THR A 51 2.62 -4.67 -21.33
C THR A 51 3.46 -5.92 -21.60
N SER A 52 3.15 -7.01 -20.90
CA SER A 52 3.78 -8.31 -21.10
C SER A 52 2.71 -9.38 -21.39
N GLY A 53 2.12 -9.30 -22.59
CA GLY A 53 1.17 -10.31 -23.12
C GLY A 53 0.14 -9.75 -24.10
N GLY A 54 -0.21 -10.52 -25.14
CA GLY A 54 -1.19 -10.16 -26.19
C GLY A 54 -0.58 -9.49 -27.44
N GLU A 55 -1.41 -9.00 -28.37
CA GLU A 55 -1.00 -8.32 -29.62
C GLU A 55 -0.13 -7.05 -29.39
N LEU A 56 -0.11 -6.53 -28.17
CA LEU A 56 0.65 -5.34 -27.74
C LEU A 56 1.93 -5.68 -26.95
N GLY A 57 2.21 -6.96 -26.70
CA GLY A 57 3.29 -7.43 -25.80
C GLY A 57 4.73 -7.14 -26.25
N SER A 58 4.93 -6.54 -27.42
CA SER A 58 6.24 -6.12 -27.94
C SER A 58 6.56 -4.64 -27.73
N LEU A 59 5.66 -3.86 -27.14
CA LEU A 59 5.78 -2.39 -27.04
C LEU A 59 6.59 -1.91 -25.82
N GLY A 60 6.83 -2.76 -24.82
CA GLY A 60 7.59 -2.39 -23.62
C GLY A 60 6.80 -1.47 -22.68
N ASP A 61 7.48 -0.49 -22.09
CA ASP A 61 6.84 0.54 -21.27
C ASP A 61 5.90 1.36 -22.16
N ILE A 62 4.63 1.48 -21.79
CA ILE A 62 3.61 2.22 -22.57
C ILE A 62 3.08 3.45 -21.83
N GLY A 63 3.35 3.60 -20.54
CA GLY A 63 2.91 4.75 -19.76
C GLY A 63 3.44 4.77 -18.33
N GLU A 64 3.12 5.83 -17.62
CA GLU A 64 3.38 6.03 -16.21
C GLU A 64 2.05 6.35 -15.51
N THR A 65 1.89 5.87 -14.28
CA THR A 65 0.78 6.22 -13.39
C THR A 65 1.34 6.54 -12.02
N LYS A 66 0.73 7.48 -11.32
CA LYS A 66 0.98 7.69 -9.90
C LYS A 66 -0.16 7.13 -9.10
N HIS A 67 0.14 6.60 -7.92
CA HIS A 67 -0.89 6.20 -6.99
C HIS A 67 -0.56 6.62 -5.56
N LEU A 68 -1.61 6.87 -4.81
CA LEU A 68 -1.56 7.08 -3.38
C LEU A 68 -2.45 6.02 -2.72
N PRO A 69 -1.92 5.24 -1.77
CA PRO A 69 -2.70 4.27 -1.02
C PRO A 69 -2.96 4.75 0.42
N PRO A 70 -3.71 5.85 0.66
CA PRO A 70 -4.09 6.20 2.03
C PRO A 70 -4.79 5.02 2.69
N THR A 71 -4.27 4.62 3.84
CA THR A 71 -4.84 3.51 4.63
C THR A 71 -5.32 4.07 5.96
N PHE A 72 -6.59 3.82 6.27
CA PHE A 72 -7.23 4.26 7.49
C PHE A 72 -7.40 3.06 8.41
N MET A 73 -6.79 3.10 9.59
CA MET A 73 -6.78 2.01 10.55
C MET A 73 -7.38 2.44 11.88
N VAL A 74 -8.20 1.58 12.47
CA VAL A 74 -8.55 1.66 13.89
C VAL A 74 -7.76 0.57 14.60
N GLN A 75 -7.03 0.94 15.64
CA GLN A 75 -6.15 0.04 16.38
C GLN A 75 -6.57 -0.04 17.83
N TYR A 76 -6.55 -1.25 18.37
CA TYR A 76 -6.76 -1.54 19.77
C TYR A 76 -5.44 -1.96 20.42
N TYR A 77 -5.01 -1.18 21.41
CA TYR A 77 -3.81 -1.37 22.20
C TYR A 77 -4.12 -2.16 23.47
N PHE A 78 -3.37 -3.22 23.70
CA PHE A 78 -3.46 -4.01 24.92
C PHE A 78 -2.58 -3.41 26.03
N GLY A 79 -2.99 -3.64 27.28
CA GLY A 79 -2.28 -3.16 28.46
C GLY A 79 -2.70 -1.75 28.89
N GLU A 80 -1.88 -1.14 29.73
CA GLU A 80 -2.11 0.21 30.27
C GLU A 80 -1.39 1.27 29.42
N ALA A 81 -1.84 2.53 29.49
CA ALA A 81 -1.24 3.63 28.73
C ALA A 81 0.24 3.87 29.04
N ASN A 82 0.68 3.54 30.26
CA ASN A 82 2.04 3.69 30.77
C ASN A 82 2.93 2.45 30.56
N SER A 83 2.43 1.40 29.91
CA SER A 83 3.18 0.16 29.70
C SER A 83 4.34 0.38 28.72
N THR A 84 5.54 -0.10 29.06
CA THR A 84 6.73 0.02 28.19
C THR A 84 6.60 -0.75 26.89
N PHE A 85 5.89 -1.88 26.91
CA PHE A 85 5.61 -2.69 25.72
C PHE A 85 4.09 -2.76 25.53
N ARG A 86 3.61 -2.25 24.39
CA ARG A 86 2.18 -2.13 24.09
C ARG A 86 1.88 -2.84 22.77
N PRO A 87 1.52 -4.13 22.81
CA PRO A 87 1.05 -4.80 21.61
C PRO A 87 -0.31 -4.25 21.20
N TYR A 88 -0.59 -4.28 19.90
CA TYR A 88 -1.86 -3.82 19.35
C TYR A 88 -2.28 -4.64 18.13
N VAL A 89 -3.58 -4.59 17.85
CA VAL A 89 -4.18 -5.13 16.63
C VAL A 89 -5.05 -4.06 16.02
N GLY A 90 -5.12 -3.99 14.70
CA GLY A 90 -5.96 -3.02 14.01
C GLY A 90 -6.62 -3.59 12.78
N ALA A 91 -7.69 -2.93 12.40
CA ALA A 91 -8.46 -3.20 11.21
C ALA A 91 -8.88 -1.88 10.58
N GLY A 92 -9.03 -1.89 9.26
CA GLY A 92 -9.19 -0.66 8.52
C GLY A 92 -9.50 -0.87 7.06
N LEU A 93 -9.42 0.23 6.33
CA LEU A 93 -9.69 0.29 4.91
C LEU A 93 -8.51 0.95 4.21
N ASN A 94 -8.01 0.29 3.17
CA ASN A 94 -7.13 0.89 2.20
C ASN A 94 -7.97 1.47 1.07
N TYR A 95 -7.68 2.72 0.69
CA TYR A 95 -8.21 3.32 -0.52
C TYR A 95 -7.02 3.69 -1.40
N THR A 96 -6.90 3.05 -2.56
CA THR A 96 -5.84 3.38 -3.52
C THR A 96 -6.44 4.16 -4.67
N THR A 97 -6.00 5.41 -4.79
CA THR A 97 -6.38 6.28 -5.91
C THR A 97 -5.23 6.43 -6.89
N PHE A 98 -5.55 6.28 -8.17
CA PHE A 98 -4.62 6.45 -9.29
C PHE A 98 -4.84 7.81 -9.94
N PHE A 99 -3.76 8.48 -10.29
CA PHE A 99 -3.79 9.78 -10.95
C PHE A 99 -2.52 10.01 -11.78
N ASP A 100 -2.56 11.03 -12.64
CA ASP A 100 -1.44 11.38 -13.54
C ASP A 100 -1.09 10.24 -14.51
N GLU A 101 -2.12 9.56 -15.01
CA GLU A 101 -2.00 8.52 -16.04
C GLU A 101 -1.63 9.15 -17.38
N SER A 102 -0.41 8.89 -17.83
CA SER A 102 0.06 9.39 -19.11
C SER A 102 0.64 8.26 -19.96
N PHE A 103 0.18 8.20 -21.22
CA PHE A 103 0.84 7.39 -22.22
C PHE A 103 2.16 8.03 -22.62
N ASN A 104 3.20 7.22 -22.74
CA ASN A 104 4.46 7.68 -23.30
C ASN A 104 4.38 7.70 -24.84
N SER A 105 5.45 8.16 -25.50
CA SER A 105 5.50 8.27 -26.96
C SER A 105 5.16 6.97 -27.69
N THR A 106 5.43 5.81 -27.08
CA THR A 106 5.09 4.49 -27.62
C THR A 106 3.59 4.22 -27.58
N GLY A 107 2.89 4.58 -26.50
CA GLY A 107 1.44 4.47 -26.38
C GLY A 107 0.69 5.38 -27.35
N THR A 108 1.10 6.65 -27.43
CA THR A 108 0.46 7.65 -28.32
C THR A 108 0.66 7.31 -29.80
N ASN A 109 1.82 6.76 -30.18
CA ASN A 109 2.10 6.32 -31.56
C ASN A 109 1.25 5.11 -32.00
N ASN A 110 0.66 4.37 -31.04
CA ASN A 110 -0.25 3.26 -31.30
C ASN A 110 -1.74 3.66 -31.16
N ALA A 111 -2.04 4.96 -31.18
CA ALA A 111 -3.38 5.52 -31.04
C ALA A 111 -4.12 5.10 -29.75
N LEU A 112 -3.36 4.75 -28.69
CA LEU A 112 -3.94 4.53 -27.37
C LEU A 112 -4.23 5.89 -26.72
N SER A 113 -5.49 6.10 -26.35
CA SER A 113 -5.98 7.30 -25.66
C SER A 113 -6.82 6.90 -24.45
N ASP A 114 -6.85 7.74 -23.42
CA ASP A 114 -7.59 7.56 -22.16
C ASP A 114 -7.19 6.32 -21.34
N LEU A 115 -6.02 6.37 -20.71
CA LEU A 115 -5.67 5.44 -19.64
C LEU A 115 -6.30 5.94 -18.34
N LYS A 116 -7.26 5.18 -17.78
CA LYS A 116 -7.79 5.41 -16.44
C LYS A 116 -7.72 4.11 -15.66
N LEU A 117 -7.15 4.17 -14.47
CA LEU A 117 -7.21 3.08 -13.51
C LEU A 117 -8.33 3.42 -12.52
N ASP A 118 -9.21 2.46 -12.26
CA ASP A 118 -10.28 2.63 -11.29
C ASP A 118 -9.70 2.64 -9.86
N ASP A 119 -10.28 3.48 -9.00
CA ASP A 119 -9.95 3.49 -7.58
C ASP A 119 -10.28 2.13 -6.93
N SER A 120 -9.40 1.66 -6.05
CA SER A 120 -9.57 0.38 -5.37
C SER A 120 -9.78 0.56 -3.88
N TRP A 121 -10.65 -0.28 -3.31
CA TRP A 121 -10.90 -0.37 -1.88
C TRP A 121 -10.50 -1.75 -1.39
N GLY A 122 -9.65 -1.78 -0.37
CA GLY A 122 -9.15 -2.99 0.27
C GLY A 122 -9.48 -3.02 1.75
N LEU A 123 -9.68 -4.22 2.30
CA LEU A 123 -9.68 -4.41 3.75
C LEU A 123 -8.24 -4.48 4.22
N ALA A 124 -7.92 -3.67 5.24
CA ALA A 124 -6.60 -3.69 5.87
C ALA A 124 -6.70 -4.23 7.29
N ALA A 125 -5.71 -5.01 7.70
CA ALA A 125 -5.52 -5.48 9.06
C ALA A 125 -4.05 -5.34 9.43
N ASN A 126 -3.75 -4.94 10.66
CA ASN A 126 -2.38 -4.92 11.15
C ASN A 126 -2.26 -5.49 12.55
N VAL A 127 -1.07 -5.97 12.85
CA VAL A 127 -0.67 -6.39 14.19
C VAL A 127 0.73 -5.87 14.44
N GLY A 128 0.95 -5.30 15.62
CA GLY A 128 2.22 -4.70 15.94
C GLY A 128 2.41 -4.51 17.43
N PHE A 129 3.49 -3.83 17.77
CA PHE A 129 3.77 -3.39 19.12
C PHE A 129 4.53 -2.08 19.11
N ASP A 130 4.28 -1.29 20.15
CA ASP A 130 5.06 -0.12 20.49
C ASP A 130 5.95 -0.40 21.70
N TYR A 131 7.23 -0.05 21.59
CA TYR A 131 8.18 -0.11 22.69
C TYR A 131 8.60 1.31 23.07
N MET A 132 8.18 1.75 24.25
CA MET A 132 8.45 3.09 24.75
C MET A 132 9.93 3.22 25.17
N LEU A 133 10.68 4.07 24.48
CA LEU A 133 12.09 4.33 24.79
C LEU A 133 12.22 5.37 25.91
N ASN A 134 11.29 6.32 25.94
CA ASN A 134 11.13 7.35 26.97
C ASN A 134 9.71 7.93 26.88
N ASP A 135 9.38 8.95 27.67
CA ASP A 135 8.03 9.54 27.75
C ASP A 135 7.54 10.22 26.46
N SER A 136 8.40 10.42 25.46
CA SER A 136 8.06 11.11 24.19
C SER A 136 8.38 10.31 22.93
N TRP A 137 9.21 9.27 23.03
CA TRP A 137 9.68 8.48 21.90
C TRP A 137 9.41 7.00 22.13
N PHE A 138 8.87 6.36 21.11
CA PHE A 138 8.66 4.92 21.07
C PHE A 138 9.15 4.37 19.73
N LEU A 139 9.43 3.07 19.73
CA LEU A 139 9.72 2.29 18.53
C LEU A 139 8.46 1.50 18.18
N ASN A 140 7.95 1.68 16.96
CA ASN A 140 6.87 0.89 16.41
C ASN A 140 7.42 -0.24 15.55
N ALA A 141 6.86 -1.44 15.69
CA ALA A 141 7.04 -2.51 14.73
C ALA A 141 5.69 -3.14 14.42
N SER A 142 5.33 -3.22 13.15
CA SER A 142 4.02 -3.74 12.73
C SER A 142 4.07 -4.49 11.40
N VAL A 143 3.15 -5.43 11.26
CA VAL A 143 2.90 -6.22 10.06
C VAL A 143 1.50 -5.90 9.57
N TRP A 144 1.41 -5.54 8.30
CA TRP A 144 0.17 -5.12 7.65
C TRP A 144 -0.23 -6.13 6.57
N TYR A 145 -1.52 -6.42 6.54
CA TYR A 145 -2.20 -7.10 5.46
C TYR A 145 -3.19 -6.11 4.86
N ALA A 146 -3.08 -5.85 3.55
CA ALA A 146 -3.95 -4.97 2.78
C ALA A 146 -3.97 -5.48 1.34
#